data_AF-A0A1I0WH97-F1
#
_entry.id   AF-A0A1I0WH97-F1
#
_cell.length_a   1.000
_cell.length_b   1.000
_cell.length_c   1.000
_cell.angle_alpha   90.00
_cell.angle_beta   90.00
_cell.angle_gamma   90.00
#
_symmetry.space_group_name_H-M   'P 1'
#
loop_
_entity.id
_entity.type
_entity.pdbx_description
1 polymer ?
#
loop_
_entity_poly.entity_id
_entity_poly.type
_entity_poly.pdbx_seq_one_letter_code
_entity_poly.pdbx_strand_id
1 'polypeptide(L)' 'MPRVKLGENPKDRFRIKLAERIRIMLRRNSKRQQDLANMLDVSPQGISYKLKKGAFSVEELKEIIDEFGTSEDILYIFGK' A
#
# COMPACT_ATOMS: atom_id res chain seq x y z
N MET A 1 -22.93 8.52 -15.18
CA MET A 1 -21.86 7.60 -14.72
C MET A 1 -22.17 7.15 -13.30
N PRO A 2 -22.39 5.85 -13.03
CA PRO A 2 -22.65 5.40 -11.66
C PRO A 2 -21.38 5.50 -10.81
N ARG A 3 -21.45 6.23 -9.69
CA ARG A 3 -20.41 6.28 -8.67
C ARG A 3 -20.51 5.01 -7.83
N VAL A 4 -19.76 3.97 -8.19
CA VAL A 4 -19.63 2.77 -7.35
C VAL A 4 -19.07 3.19 -5.99
N LYS A 5 -19.84 2.95 -4.92
CA LYS A 5 -19.37 3.21 -3.54
C LYS A 5 -18.22 2.24 -3.25
N LEU A 6 -17.04 2.78 -2.97
CA LEU A 6 -15.90 1.97 -2.50
C LEU A 6 -16.31 1.32 -1.17
N GLY A 7 -16.47 0.00 -1.14
CA GLY A 7 -16.76 -0.74 0.11
C GLY A 7 -17.59 -2.01 -0.04
N GLU A 8 -18.27 -2.24 -1.17
CA GLU A 8 -19.17 -3.40 -1.33
C GLU A 8 -18.48 -4.64 -1.92
N ASN A 9 -17.25 -4.52 -2.47
CA ASN A 9 -16.53 -5.63 -3.09
C ASN A 9 -15.46 -6.20 -2.12
N PRO A 10 -15.39 -7.53 -1.86
CA PRO A 10 -14.38 -8.12 -0.99
C PRO A 10 -12.93 -7.82 -1.40
N LYS A 11 -12.67 -7.61 -2.69
CA LYS A 11 -11.37 -7.15 -3.20
C LYS A 11 -11.02 -5.72 -2.76
N ASP A 12 -12.02 -4.84 -2.62
CA ASP A 12 -11.81 -3.47 -2.13
C ASP A 12 -11.48 -3.48 -0.62
N ARG A 13 -12.07 -4.40 0.14
CA ARG A 13 -11.78 -4.53 1.58
C ARG A 13 -10.32 -4.94 1.84
N PHE A 14 -9.77 -5.86 1.05
CA PHE A 14 -8.35 -6.23 1.14
C PHE A 14 -7.45 -5.04 0.76
N ARG A 15 -7.76 -4.35 -0.35
CA ARG A 15 -7.01 -3.19 -0.84
C ARG A 15 -6.97 -2.04 0.17
N ILE A 16 -8.08 -1.76 0.84
CA ILE A 16 -8.14 -0.73 1.89
C ILE A 16 -7.23 -1.11 3.06
N LYS A 17 -7.28 -2.36 3.53
CA LYS A 17 -6.44 -2.81 4.64
C LYS A 17 -4.95 -2.84 4.26
N LEU A 18 -4.62 -3.23 3.03
CA LEU A 18 -3.26 -3.19 2.50
C LEU A 18 -2.70 -1.78 2.54
N ALA A 19 -3.46 -0.80 2.02
CA ALA A 19 -3.06 0.60 2.05
C ALA A 19 -2.88 1.13 3.48
N GLU A 20 -3.77 0.75 4.40
CA GLU A 20 -3.64 1.10 5.81
C GLU A 20 -2.38 0.50 6.44
N ARG A 21 -2.06 -0.75 6.10
CA ARG A 21 -0.85 -1.43 6.56
C ARG A 21 0.42 -0.72 6.06
N ILE A 22 0.46 -0.34 4.78
CA ILE A 22 1.60 0.41 4.22
C ILE A 22 1.78 1.76 4.94
N ARG A 23 0.69 2.46 5.27
CA ARG A 23 0.78 3.71 6.06
C ARG A 23 1.35 3.47 7.45
N ILE A 24 0.98 2.35 8.09
CA ILE A 24 1.54 1.97 9.40
C ILE A 24 3.03 1.68 9.27
N MET A 25 3.47 0.94 8.26
CA MET A 25 4.89 0.66 7.99
C MET A 25 5.69 1.97 7.81
N LEU A 26 5.18 2.91 7.01
CA LEU A 26 5.83 4.22 6.81
C LEU A 26 5.96 4.99 8.13
N ARG A 27 4.89 5.05 8.93
CA ARG A 27 4.93 5.73 10.24
C ARG A 27 5.92 5.11 11.20
N ARG A 28 5.97 3.78 11.27
CA ARG A 28 6.92 3.04 12.14
C ARG A 28 8.37 3.38 11.80
N ASN A 29 8.67 3.53 10.52
CA ASN A 29 10.01 3.85 10.02
C ASN A 29 10.28 5.37 9.94
N SER A 30 9.40 6.22 10.47
CA SER A 30 9.48 7.69 10.34
C SER A 30 9.60 8.19 8.89
N LYS A 31 9.06 7.43 7.94
CA LYS A 31 9.07 7.75 6.50
C LYS A 31 7.78 8.45 6.09
N ARG A 32 7.88 9.31 5.08
CA ARG A 32 6.74 9.99 4.46
C ARG A 32 6.32 9.27 3.18
N GLN A 33 5.13 9.60 2.70
CA GLN A 33 4.66 9.12 1.38
C GLN A 33 5.59 9.55 0.24
N GLN A 34 6.33 10.65 0.42
CA GLN A 34 7.31 11.11 -0.55
C GLN A 34 8.55 10.21 -0.58
N ASP A 35 9.00 9.66 0.55
CA ASP A 35 10.08 8.69 0.58
C ASP A 35 9.69 7.41 -0.14
N LEU A 36 8.44 6.96 0.07
CA LEU A 36 7.86 5.85 -0.68
C LEU A 36 7.79 6.11 -2.18
N ALA A 37 7.44 7.34 -2.57
CA ALA A 37 7.37 7.78 -3.96
C ALA A 37 8.74 7.75 -4.63
N ASN A 38 9.76 8.27 -3.95
CA ASN A 38 11.13 8.23 -4.42
C ASN A 38 11.66 6.80 -4.54
N MET A 39 11.34 5.93 -3.58
CA MET A 39 11.78 4.53 -3.58
C MET A 39 11.20 3.75 -4.76
N LEU A 40 9.91 3.93 -5.06
CA LEU A 40 9.22 3.22 -6.14
C LEU A 40 9.40 3.90 -7.51
N ASP A 41 10.17 4.98 -7.59
CA ASP A 41 10.29 5.85 -8.78
C ASP A 41 8.93 6.30 -9.33
N VAL A 42 7.97 6.59 -8.42
CA VAL A 42 6.62 7.03 -8.77
C VAL A 42 6.42 8.46 -8.33
N SER A 43 5.72 9.26 -9.15
CA SER A 43 5.32 10.61 -8.76
C SER A 43 4.52 10.62 -7.44
N PRO A 44 4.68 11.62 -6.55
CA PRO A 44 3.95 11.71 -5.29
C PRO A 44 2.42 11.63 -5.44
N GLN A 45 1.89 12.16 -6.53
CA GLN A 45 0.46 12.09 -6.88
C GLN A 45 0.02 10.64 -7.18
N GLY A 46 0.87 9.86 -7.84
CA GLY A 46 0.67 8.44 -8.13
C GLY A 46 0.62 7.61 -6.85
N ILE A 47 1.55 7.84 -5.91
CA ILE A 47 1.53 7.18 -4.60
C ILE A 47 0.27 7.49 -3.81
N SER A 48 -0.17 8.75 -3.78
CA SER A 48 -1.39 9.11 -3.07
C SER A 48 -2.63 8.40 -3.64
N TYR A 49 -2.70 8.26 -4.97
CA TYR A 49 -3.73 7.46 -5.62
C TYR A 49 -3.62 5.97 -5.28
N LYS A 50 -2.42 5.39 -5.35
CA LYS A 50 -2.16 3.98 -5.02
C LYS A 50 -2.51 3.66 -3.57
N LEU A 51 -2.13 4.51 -2.62
CA LEU A 51 -2.51 4.42 -1.21
C LEU A 51 -4.00 4.64 -0.96
N LYS A 52 -4.72 5.35 -1.84
CA LYS A 52 -6.18 5.49 -1.71
C LYS A 52 -6.92 4.27 -2.25
N LYS A 53 -6.36 3.64 -3.28
CA LYS A 53 -6.97 2.51 -4.00
C LYS A 53 -6.43 1.13 -3.60
N GLY A 54 -5.37 1.07 -2.81
CA GLY A 54 -4.60 -0.16 -2.58
C GLY A 54 -4.11 -0.79 -3.87
N ALA A 55 -3.72 0.03 -4.85
CA ALA A 55 -3.36 -0.38 -6.21
C ALA A 55 -1.84 -0.52 -6.36
N PHE A 56 -1.25 -1.41 -5.58
CA PHE A 56 0.17 -1.75 -5.65
C PHE A 56 0.36 -3.09 -6.37
N SER A 57 1.37 -3.16 -7.22
CA SER A 57 1.83 -4.41 -7.83
C SER A 57 2.54 -5.28 -6.80
N VAL A 58 2.65 -6.58 -7.07
CA VAL A 58 3.37 -7.51 -6.19
C VAL A 58 4.84 -7.13 -6.03
N GLU A 59 5.48 -6.67 -7.10
CA GLU A 59 6.87 -6.20 -7.08
C GLU A 59 7.03 -4.97 -6.17
N GLU A 60 6.18 -3.96 -6.34
CA GLU A 60 6.17 -2.78 -5.45
C GLU A 60 5.94 -3.18 -4.00
N LEU A 61 5.01 -4.11 -3.73
CA LEU A 61 4.78 -4.59 -2.36
C LEU A 61 6.00 -5.30 -1.79
N LYS A 62 6.75 -6.05 -2.60
CA LYS A 62 8.00 -6.68 -2.15
C LYS A 62 9.01 -5.63 -1.76
N GLU A 63 9.24 -4.61 -2.60
CA GLU A 63 10.20 -3.54 -2.29
C GLU A 63 9.80 -2.77 -1.02
N ILE A 64 8.51 -2.46 -0.85
CA ILE A 64 8.00 -1.79 0.35
C ILE A 64 8.27 -2.62 1.60
N ILE A 65 8.10 -3.94 1.52
CA ILE A 65 8.29 -4.82 2.65
C ILE A 65 9.77 -5.07 2.92
N ASP A 66 10.60 -5.16 1.87
CA ASP A 66 12.04 -5.32 1.99
C ASP A 66 12.66 -4.12 2.74
N GLU A 67 12.22 -2.90 2.39
CA GLU A 67 12.76 -1.67 2.98
C GLU A 67 12.09 -1.29 4.32
N PHE A 68 10.77 -1.53 4.47
CA PHE A 68 10.00 -1.00 5.62
C PHE A 68 9.21 -2.06 6.40
N GLY A 69 9.07 -3.26 5.87
CA GLY A 69 8.18 -4.27 6.41
C GLY A 69 8.84 -5.15 7.47
N THR A 70 8.00 -5.82 8.25
CA THR A 70 8.42 -6.88 9.17
C THR A 70 7.94 -8.24 8.70
N SER A 71 8.40 -9.31 9.34
CA SER A 71 7.93 -10.68 9.07
C SER A 71 6.41 -10.82 9.17
N GLU A 72 5.76 -10.04 10.04
CA GLU A 72 4.31 -9.98 10.16
C GLU A 72 3.64 -9.34 8.93
N ASP A 73 4.28 -8.34 8.32
CA ASP A 73 3.79 -7.68 7.11
C ASP A 73 3.88 -8.61 5.89
N ILE A 74 4.96 -9.41 5.82
CA ILE A 74 5.12 -10.47 4.82
C ILE A 74 3.97 -11.49 4.95
N LEU A 75 3.73 -12.00 6.16
CA LEU A 75 2.65 -12.94 6.43
C LEU A 75 1.27 -12.35 6.11
N TYR A 76 1.07 -11.06 6.37
CA TYR A 76 -0.19 -10.38 6.08
C TYR A 76 -0.47 -10.27 4.57
N ILE A 77 0.57 -10.06 3.77
CA ILE A 77 0.45 -9.77 2.33
C ILE A 77 0.56 -11.05 1.49
N PHE A 78 1.42 -11.98 1.88
CA PHE A 78 1.75 -13.20 1.14
C PHE A 78 1.39 -14.50 1.85
N GLY A 79 1.14 -14.46 3.16
CA GLY A 79 0.69 -15.62 3.94
C GLY A 79 -0.77 -15.90 3.66
N LYS A 80 -1.03 -16.65 2.58
CA LYS A 80 -2.32 -17.28 2.33
C LYS A 80 -2.21 -18.78 2.57
#